data_AF-A0A6G9A613-F1
#
_entry.id   AF-A0A6G9A613-F1
#
_cell.length_a   1.000
_cell.length_b   1.000
_cell.length_c   1.000
_cell.angle_alpha   90.00
_cell.angle_beta   90.00
_cell.angle_gamma   90.00
#
_symmetry.space_group_name_H-M   'P 1'
#
loop_
_entity.id
_entity.type
_entity.pdbx_description
1 polymer ?
#
loop_
_entity_poly.entity_id
_entity_poly.type
_entity_poly.pdbx_seq_one_letter_code
_entity_poly.pdbx_strand_id
1 'polypeptide(L)'
;MASREELIQRSISFLREVKDMTPGAHMERWLNEAYGESSALYRDLSRLINIGVEEGWAANQEVDGPNYRRSRIVEPTAETFQFSLTAVYMNSAAPRRFEDEDDHDVLRGQYHGHPYGEINLVVPLDAGAELKGLQGWQGPGWTAPEPGSRHFPEVRGGAVIALFYLPAGRISYDFKAPAG
;
A
#
# COMPACT_ATOMS: atom_id res chain seq x y z
N MET A 1 -1.43 16.80 12.76
CA MET A 1 -2.85 16.91 12.31
C MET A 1 -3.01 17.69 11.00
N ALA A 2 -2.35 18.84 10.80
CA ALA A 2 -2.38 19.54 9.50
C ALA A 2 -1.87 18.67 8.34
N SER A 3 -0.77 17.94 8.56
CA SER A 3 -0.19 16.92 7.67
C SER A 3 -1.20 15.84 7.25
N ARG A 4 -2.00 15.33 8.20
CA ARG A 4 -3.06 14.35 7.93
C ARG A 4 -4.12 14.92 6.99
N GLU A 5 -4.59 16.14 7.26
CA GLU A 5 -5.60 16.78 6.40
C GLU A 5 -5.03 17.07 5.00
N GLU A 6 -3.78 17.54 4.91
CA GLU A 6 -3.09 17.75 3.65
C GLU A 6 -3.01 16.45 2.83
N LEU A 7 -2.65 15.32 3.46
CA LEU A 7 -2.63 14.01 2.81
C LEU A 7 -4.01 13.62 2.27
N ILE A 8 -5.07 13.87 3.04
CA ILE A 8 -6.45 13.58 2.64
C ILE A 8 -6.84 14.42 1.42
N GLN A 9 -6.57 15.73 1.43
CA GLN A 9 -6.90 16.62 0.32
C GLN A 9 -6.10 16.31 -0.96
N ARG A 10 -4.81 16.00 -0.82
CA ARG A 10 -4.00 15.52 -1.96
C ARG A 10 -4.54 14.20 -2.51
N SER A 11 -4.95 13.29 -1.63
CA SER A 11 -5.59 12.03 -2.00
C SER A 11 -6.93 12.21 -2.69
N ILE A 12 -7.80 13.12 -2.25
CA ILE A 12 -9.08 13.40 -2.90
C ILE A 12 -8.86 13.93 -4.32
N SER A 13 -7.85 14.78 -4.51
CA SER A 13 -7.47 15.29 -5.83
C SER A 13 -7.05 14.17 -6.78
N PHE A 14 -6.22 13.25 -6.28
CA PHE A 14 -5.82 12.04 -7.01
C PHE A 14 -7.01 11.11 -7.31
N LEU A 15 -7.84 10.81 -6.30
CA LEU A 15 -9.00 9.93 -6.43
C LEU A 15 -10.01 10.45 -7.46
N ARG A 16 -10.14 11.77 -7.61
CA ARG A 16 -11.01 12.37 -8.64
C ARG A 16 -10.64 11.92 -10.05
N GLU A 17 -9.35 11.70 -10.32
CA GLU A 17 -8.85 11.24 -11.62
C GLU A 17 -9.00 9.74 -11.80
N VAL A 18 -8.72 8.97 -10.74
CA VAL A 18 -8.65 7.50 -10.84
C VAL A 18 -9.93 6.77 -10.48
N LYS A 19 -10.95 7.46 -9.94
CA LYS A 19 -12.20 6.84 -9.44
C LYS A 19 -12.97 6.02 -10.49
N ASP A 20 -12.80 6.31 -11.77
CA ASP A 20 -13.48 5.59 -12.87
C ASP A 20 -12.54 4.58 -13.57
N MET A 21 -11.34 4.37 -13.04
CA MET A 21 -10.39 3.37 -13.52
C MET A 21 -10.58 2.04 -12.78
N THR A 22 -10.21 0.94 -13.42
CA THR A 22 -10.18 -0.39 -12.80
C THR A 22 -8.74 -0.75 -12.42
N PRO A 23 -8.45 -1.08 -11.15
CA PRO A 23 -7.15 -1.61 -10.75
C PRO A 23 -6.74 -2.83 -11.58
N GLY A 24 -5.46 -2.92 -11.91
CA GLY A 24 -4.88 -3.98 -12.71
C GLY A 24 -3.63 -3.51 -13.46
N ALA A 25 -3.03 -4.40 -14.24
CA ALA A 25 -1.73 -4.16 -14.90
C ALA A 25 -1.71 -2.89 -15.78
N HIS A 26 -2.81 -2.56 -16.45
CA HIS A 26 -2.91 -1.35 -17.26
C HIS A 26 -2.86 -0.07 -16.40
N MET A 27 -3.64 -0.04 -15.32
CA MET A 27 -3.65 1.08 -14.38
C MET A 27 -2.30 1.23 -13.67
N GLU A 28 -1.68 0.11 -13.27
CA GLU A 28 -0.37 0.13 -12.63
C GLU A 28 0.72 0.76 -13.50
N ARG A 29 0.78 0.39 -14.79
CA ARG A 29 1.71 1.03 -15.73
C ARG A 29 1.45 2.52 -15.87
N TRP A 30 0.18 2.89 -16.08
CA TRP A 30 -0.20 4.30 -16.19
C TRP A 30 0.15 5.10 -14.93
N LEU A 31 -0.08 4.55 -13.74
CA LEU A 31 0.27 5.19 -12.46
C LEU A 31 1.77 5.43 -12.35
N ASN A 32 2.60 4.45 -12.73
CA ASN A 32 4.05 4.60 -12.66
C ASN A 32 4.60 5.54 -13.75
N GLU A 33 3.95 5.65 -14.91
CA GLU A 33 4.31 6.61 -15.97
C GLU A 33 3.89 8.05 -15.61
N ALA A 34 2.66 8.25 -15.15
CA ALA A 34 2.11 9.58 -14.84
C ALA A 34 2.55 10.09 -13.46
N TYR A 35 2.61 9.19 -12.49
CA TYR A 35 2.79 9.49 -11.06
C TYR A 35 3.93 8.70 -10.42
N GLY A 36 4.94 8.27 -11.18
CA GLY A 36 6.14 7.64 -10.65
C GLY A 36 6.92 8.51 -9.66
N GLU A 37 8.06 7.99 -9.18
CA GLU A 37 8.87 8.60 -8.11
C GLU A 37 9.21 10.10 -8.32
N SER A 38 9.44 10.48 -9.58
CA SER A 38 9.80 11.85 -9.96
C SER A 38 8.58 12.79 -10.10
N SER A 39 7.36 12.31 -9.89
CA SER A 39 6.16 13.13 -9.94
C SER A 39 5.97 13.96 -8.66
N ALA A 40 5.27 15.09 -8.78
CA ALA A 40 4.93 15.90 -7.62
C ALA A 40 3.97 15.16 -6.68
N LEU A 41 3.00 14.42 -7.23
CA LEU A 41 2.04 13.66 -6.44
C LEU A 41 2.73 12.59 -5.57
N TYR A 42 3.63 11.80 -6.17
CA TYR A 42 4.40 10.79 -5.43
C TYR A 42 5.16 11.42 -4.28
N ARG A 43 5.96 12.46 -4.56
CA ARG A 43 6.78 13.11 -3.54
C ARG A 43 5.95 13.70 -2.40
N ASP A 44 4.82 14.32 -2.71
CA ASP A 44 3.95 14.92 -1.69
C ASP A 44 3.34 13.85 -0.78
N LEU A 45 2.70 12.83 -1.37
CA LEU A 45 2.07 11.75 -0.60
C LEU A 45 3.11 10.95 0.18
N SER A 46 4.26 10.66 -0.42
CA SER A 46 5.39 9.99 0.23
C SER A 46 5.91 10.78 1.44
N ARG A 47 6.15 12.09 1.29
CA ARG A 47 6.55 12.95 2.42
C ARG A 47 5.49 12.95 3.52
N LEU A 48 4.22 13.13 3.16
CA LEU A 48 3.13 13.27 4.12
C LEU A 48 2.85 11.97 4.89
N ILE A 49 2.95 10.81 4.23
CA ILE A 49 2.73 9.55 4.91
C ILE A 49 3.90 9.18 5.83
N ASN A 50 5.14 9.54 5.47
CA ASN A 50 6.29 9.45 6.38
C ASN A 50 6.08 10.27 7.65
N ILE A 51 5.71 11.56 7.50
CA ILE A 51 5.35 12.43 8.63
C ILE A 51 4.23 11.79 9.46
N GLY A 52 3.26 11.15 8.81
CA GLY A 52 2.15 10.51 9.52
C GLY A 52 2.53 9.32 10.38
N VAL A 53 3.51 8.53 9.94
CA VAL A 53 4.07 7.44 10.73
C VAL A 53 4.88 8.00 11.90
N GLU A 54 5.68 9.04 11.68
CA GLU A 54 6.46 9.73 12.73
C GLU A 54 5.56 10.38 13.79
N GLU A 55 4.48 11.05 13.38
CA GLU A 55 3.49 11.67 14.26
C GLU A 55 2.52 10.66 14.91
N GLY A 56 2.58 9.39 14.50
CA GLY A 56 1.81 8.30 15.12
C GLY A 56 0.33 8.22 14.73
N TRP A 57 -0.12 8.92 13.69
CA TRP A 57 -1.49 8.79 13.17
C TRP A 57 -1.60 7.83 11.97
N ALA A 58 -0.49 7.51 11.30
CA ALA A 58 -0.43 6.48 10.26
C ALA A 58 0.33 5.24 10.74
N ALA A 59 -0.08 4.05 10.28
CA ALA A 59 0.51 2.75 10.59
C ALA A 59 0.83 2.55 12.10
N ASN A 60 -0.14 2.88 12.95
CA ASN A 60 0.06 2.97 14.40
C ASN A 60 -0.48 1.76 15.21
N GLN A 61 -1.15 0.81 14.58
CA GLN A 61 -1.61 -0.42 15.25
C GLN A 61 -0.81 -1.61 14.76
N GLU A 62 -0.21 -2.37 15.67
CA GLU A 62 0.44 -3.63 15.33
C GLU A 62 -0.60 -4.64 14.85
N VAL A 63 -0.34 -5.23 13.69
CA VAL A 63 -1.12 -6.35 13.14
C VAL A 63 -0.49 -7.65 13.61
N ASP A 64 0.83 -7.75 13.51
CA ASP A 64 1.59 -8.92 13.91
C ASP A 64 3.01 -8.53 14.37
N GLY A 65 3.06 -7.72 15.44
CA GLY A 65 4.28 -7.16 16.00
C GLY A 65 4.70 -5.81 15.37
N PRO A 66 5.82 -5.24 15.84
CA PRO A 66 6.20 -3.86 15.49
C PRO A 66 6.59 -3.66 14.02
N ASN A 67 6.96 -4.76 13.33
CA ASN A 67 7.39 -4.75 11.95
C ASN A 67 6.25 -4.94 10.95
N TYR A 68 5.02 -5.14 11.43
CA TYR A 68 3.82 -5.12 10.60
C TYR A 68 2.71 -4.33 11.29
N ARG A 69 2.53 -3.08 10.85
CA ARG A 69 1.56 -2.15 11.42
C ARG A 69 0.58 -1.65 10.37
N ARG A 70 -0.64 -1.31 10.80
CA ARG A 70 -1.71 -0.78 9.95
C ARG A 70 -2.46 0.34 10.65
N SER A 71 -2.97 1.31 9.91
CA SER A 71 -4.06 2.16 10.40
C SER A 71 -4.96 2.66 9.28
N ARG A 72 -6.27 2.68 9.55
CA ARG A 72 -7.26 3.31 8.69
C ARG A 72 -7.19 4.82 8.91
N ILE A 73 -6.84 5.56 7.86
CA ILE A 73 -6.76 7.03 7.92
C ILE A 73 -8.16 7.61 7.65
N VAL A 74 -8.84 7.15 6.60
CA VAL A 74 -10.18 7.62 6.22
C VAL A 74 -11.04 6.44 5.83
N GLU A 75 -12.24 6.35 6.41
CA GLU A 75 -13.29 5.43 5.96
C GLU A 75 -13.82 5.82 4.58
N PRO A 76 -14.39 4.88 3.79
CA PRO A 76 -14.96 5.25 2.50
C PRO A 76 -16.14 6.22 2.70
N THR A 77 -16.06 7.39 2.07
CA THR A 77 -17.13 8.40 2.10
C THR A 77 -17.41 8.93 0.71
N ALA A 78 -18.47 9.75 0.57
CA ALA A 78 -18.76 10.42 -0.69
C ALA A 78 -17.63 11.37 -1.13
N GLU A 79 -16.94 12.01 -0.18
CA GLU A 79 -15.84 12.94 -0.45
C GLU A 79 -14.62 12.22 -1.04
N THR A 80 -14.35 10.99 -0.58
CA THR A 80 -13.28 10.14 -1.11
C THR A 80 -13.76 9.25 -2.27
N PHE A 81 -14.90 9.56 -2.90
CA PHE A 81 -15.48 8.76 -3.98
C PHE A 81 -15.66 7.27 -3.62
N GLN A 82 -16.00 7.00 -2.36
CA GLN A 82 -16.13 5.68 -1.75
C GLN A 82 -14.82 4.89 -1.59
N PHE A 83 -13.66 5.53 -1.69
CA PHE A 83 -12.39 4.90 -1.36
C PHE A 83 -12.04 5.10 0.12
N SER A 84 -11.56 4.06 0.78
CA SER A 84 -10.88 4.23 2.07
C SER A 84 -9.40 4.50 1.87
N LEU A 85 -8.77 5.24 2.78
CA LEU A 85 -7.32 5.41 2.85
C LEU A 85 -6.78 4.65 4.04
N THR A 86 -5.79 3.79 3.82
CA THR A 86 -5.14 3.02 4.88
C THR A 86 -3.64 3.04 4.68
N ALA A 87 -2.90 3.14 5.77
CA ALA A 87 -1.45 3.03 5.77
C ALA A 87 -1.03 1.69 6.36
N VAL A 88 -0.07 1.04 5.74
CA VAL A 88 0.62 -0.13 6.28
C VAL A 88 2.10 0.12 6.30
N TYR A 89 2.72 -0.17 7.42
CA TYR A 89 4.17 -0.25 7.57
C TYR A 89 4.57 -1.71 7.64
N MET A 90 5.53 -2.11 6.82
CA MET A 90 6.11 -3.44 6.85
C MET A 90 7.64 -3.33 6.78
N ASN A 91 8.34 -4.14 7.56
CA ASN A 91 9.79 -4.15 7.59
C ASN A 91 10.34 -5.58 7.55
N SER A 92 11.08 -5.91 6.48
CA SER A 92 11.68 -7.23 6.29
C SER A 92 12.83 -7.55 7.24
N ALA A 93 13.34 -6.56 8.00
CA ALA A 93 14.34 -6.80 9.04
C ALA A 93 13.83 -7.68 10.19
N ALA A 94 12.52 -7.93 10.27
CA ALA A 94 11.94 -8.92 11.16
C ALA A 94 11.83 -10.28 10.46
N PRO A 95 12.64 -11.27 10.85
CA PRO A 95 12.60 -12.59 10.25
C PRO A 95 11.33 -13.33 10.69
N ARG A 96 10.26 -13.22 9.89
CA ARG A 96 9.29 -14.32 9.73
C ARG A 96 9.63 -15.01 8.42
N ARG A 97 10.73 -15.78 8.50
CA ARG A 97 11.47 -16.45 7.44
C ARG A 97 10.56 -17.24 6.49
N PHE A 98 10.27 -16.63 5.37
CA PHE A 98 10.25 -17.34 4.10
C PHE A 98 11.39 -16.74 3.29
N GLU A 99 12.34 -17.58 2.88
CA GLU A 99 13.26 -17.23 1.81
C GLU A 99 12.43 -17.26 0.52
N ASP A 100 12.48 -16.19 -0.28
CA ASP A 100 11.92 -16.25 -1.63
C ASP A 100 12.77 -17.18 -2.53
N GLU A 101 12.36 -17.36 -3.79
CA GLU A 101 13.07 -18.24 -4.73
C GLU A 101 14.54 -17.85 -4.95
N ASP A 102 14.91 -16.61 -4.56
CA ASP A 102 16.24 -16.02 -4.69
C ASP A 102 16.94 -15.82 -3.32
N ASP A 103 16.48 -16.48 -2.24
CA ASP A 103 17.09 -16.46 -0.90
C ASP A 103 17.08 -15.08 -0.20
N HIS A 104 16.08 -14.24 -0.49
CA HIS A 104 15.92 -12.96 0.22
C HIS A 104 15.08 -13.12 1.50
N ASP A 105 15.48 -12.39 2.55
CA ASP A 105 14.65 -12.20 3.74
C ASP A 105 13.37 -11.41 3.38
N VAL A 106 12.22 -12.10 3.41
CA VAL A 106 10.90 -11.52 3.14
C VAL A 106 10.07 -11.50 4.42
N LEU A 107 9.41 -10.36 4.68
CA LEU A 107 8.28 -10.32 5.61
C LEU A 107 6.99 -10.53 4.84
N ARG A 108 6.29 -11.62 5.17
CA ARG A 108 4.97 -11.96 4.65
C ARG A 108 3.88 -11.60 5.65
N GLY A 109 2.88 -10.81 5.22
CA GLY A 109 1.72 -10.44 6.03
C GLY A 109 0.57 -11.44 5.94
N GLN A 110 -0.66 -10.99 6.25
CA GLN A 110 -1.84 -11.85 6.27
C GLN A 110 -2.41 -12.07 4.86
N TYR A 111 -2.74 -13.33 4.52
CA TYR A 111 -3.43 -13.64 3.28
C TYR A 111 -4.80 -12.98 3.23
N HIS A 112 -5.11 -12.31 2.13
CA HIS A 112 -6.39 -11.63 1.93
C HIS A 112 -6.74 -11.55 0.45
N GLY A 113 -7.97 -11.11 0.17
CA GLY A 113 -8.42 -10.80 -1.18
C GLY A 113 -9.03 -9.41 -1.29
N HIS A 114 -9.06 -8.93 -2.53
CA HIS A 114 -9.50 -7.58 -2.91
C HIS A 114 -10.74 -7.65 -3.81
N PRO A 115 -11.97 -7.64 -3.26
CA PRO A 115 -13.18 -7.79 -4.07
C PRO A 115 -13.32 -6.77 -5.19
N TYR A 116 -12.80 -5.54 -4.98
CA TYR A 116 -12.90 -4.43 -5.92
C TYR A 116 -11.54 -3.91 -6.40
N GLY A 117 -10.46 -4.63 -6.09
CA GLY A 117 -9.09 -4.22 -6.37
C GLY A 117 -8.52 -3.27 -5.31
N GLU A 118 -7.29 -2.84 -5.53
CA GLU A 118 -6.53 -1.97 -4.63
C GLU A 118 -5.59 -1.09 -5.46
N ILE A 119 -5.31 0.12 -4.97
CA ILE A 119 -4.25 0.98 -5.50
C ILE A 119 -3.29 1.26 -4.35
N ASN A 120 -2.02 0.90 -4.49
CA ASN A 120 -0.99 1.10 -3.48
C ASN A 120 0.04 2.11 -3.98
N LEU A 121 0.29 3.17 -3.22
CA LEU A 121 1.52 3.95 -3.31
C LEU A 121 2.57 3.24 -2.45
N VAL A 122 3.68 2.85 -3.06
CA VAL A 122 4.81 2.18 -2.39
C VAL A 122 5.87 3.21 -2.04
N VAL A 123 6.15 3.36 -0.74
CA VAL A 123 7.11 4.33 -0.20
C VAL A 123 8.21 3.61 0.58
N PRO A 124 9.34 3.29 -0.06
CA PRO A 124 10.50 2.72 0.62
C PRO A 124 11.09 3.70 1.65
N LEU A 125 11.49 3.17 2.81
CA LEU A 125 12.24 3.90 3.84
C LEU A 125 13.72 3.57 3.78
N ASP A 126 14.05 2.36 3.34
CA ASP A 126 15.40 1.90 3.10
C ASP A 126 15.68 1.81 1.60
N ALA A 127 16.92 2.09 1.20
CA ALA A 127 17.34 1.97 -0.19
C ALA A 127 17.23 0.51 -0.66
N GLY A 128 16.45 0.28 -1.72
CA GLY A 128 16.21 -1.06 -2.28
C GLY A 128 15.07 -1.83 -1.62
N ALA A 129 14.32 -1.23 -0.68
CA ALA A 129 13.13 -1.87 -0.13
C ALA A 129 11.99 -1.88 -1.15
N GLU A 130 11.29 -3.01 -1.25
CA GLU A 130 10.26 -3.27 -2.27
C GLU A 130 9.02 -3.94 -1.66
N LEU A 131 7.87 -3.67 -2.27
CA LEU A 131 6.61 -4.37 -2.03
C LEU A 131 6.32 -5.33 -3.19
N LYS A 132 5.91 -6.57 -2.91
CA LYS A 132 5.44 -7.51 -3.92
C LYS A 132 4.06 -7.09 -4.43
N GLY A 133 4.00 -6.60 -5.66
CA GLY A 133 2.76 -6.43 -6.41
C GLY A 133 2.43 -7.67 -7.26
N LEU A 134 1.28 -7.65 -7.94
CA LEU A 134 0.91 -8.73 -8.85
C LEU A 134 1.74 -8.76 -10.14
N GLN A 135 2.40 -7.65 -10.49
CA GLN A 135 3.28 -7.55 -11.66
C GLN A 135 4.78 -7.72 -11.32
N GLY A 136 5.11 -8.00 -10.06
CA GLY A 136 6.48 -8.15 -9.59
C GLY A 136 6.78 -7.29 -8.36
N TRP A 137 8.06 -7.22 -8.00
CA TRP A 137 8.54 -6.35 -6.94
C TRP A 137 8.55 -4.89 -7.38
N GLN A 138 8.04 -4.02 -6.52
CA GLN A 138 7.89 -2.59 -6.79
C GLN A 138 8.61 -1.80 -5.70
N GLY A 139 9.59 -0.98 -6.10
CA GLY A 139 10.22 0.04 -5.27
C GLY A 139 9.38 1.33 -5.24
N PRO A 140 10.00 2.54 -5.27
CA PRO A 140 9.27 3.81 -5.34
C PRO A 140 8.28 3.85 -6.51
N GLY A 141 6.99 3.90 -6.23
CA GLY A 141 5.96 3.92 -7.28
C GLY A 141 4.63 3.37 -6.82
N TRP A 142 3.97 2.60 -7.69
CA TRP A 142 2.61 2.12 -7.48
C TRP A 142 2.43 0.65 -7.83
N THR A 143 1.56 -0.03 -7.08
CA THR A 143 0.96 -1.30 -7.50
C THR A 143 -0.55 -1.16 -7.60
N ALA A 144 -1.20 -1.93 -8.46
CA ALA A 144 -2.66 -1.92 -8.60
C ALA A 144 -3.23 -3.34 -8.71
N PRO A 145 -3.32 -4.10 -7.59
CA PRO A 145 -3.95 -5.41 -7.57
C PRO A 145 -5.39 -5.37 -8.11
N GLU A 146 -5.70 -6.27 -9.04
CA GLU A 146 -6.98 -6.28 -9.76
C GLU A 146 -8.15 -6.81 -8.90
N PRO A 147 -9.41 -6.46 -9.23
CA PRO A 147 -10.58 -7.03 -8.56
C PRO A 147 -10.60 -8.55 -8.57
N GLY A 148 -10.90 -9.14 -7.41
CA GLY A 148 -10.93 -10.59 -7.21
C GLY A 148 -9.58 -11.22 -6.91
N SER A 149 -8.48 -10.47 -6.99
CA SER A 149 -7.14 -10.95 -6.63
C SER A 149 -7.06 -11.36 -5.16
N ARG A 150 -6.13 -12.27 -4.87
CA ARG A 150 -5.82 -12.77 -3.53
C ARG A 150 -4.33 -12.99 -3.43
N HIS A 151 -3.73 -12.55 -2.33
CA HIS A 151 -2.28 -12.58 -2.17
C HIS A 151 -1.89 -12.44 -0.70
N PHE A 152 -0.62 -12.74 -0.45
CA PHE A 152 0.05 -12.24 0.73
C PHE A 152 0.73 -10.92 0.38
N PRO A 153 0.63 -9.87 1.23
CA PRO A 153 1.50 -8.72 1.08
C PRO A 153 2.90 -9.14 1.55
N GLU A 154 3.91 -8.85 0.74
CA GLU A 154 5.28 -9.24 1.00
C GLU A 154 6.21 -8.05 0.81
N VAL A 155 7.17 -7.86 1.71
CA VAL A 155 8.22 -6.85 1.56
C VAL A 155 9.60 -7.47 1.72
N ARG A 156 10.57 -6.93 0.99
CA ARG A 156 11.99 -7.30 1.08
C ARG A 156 12.88 -6.07 1.03
N GLY A 157 14.15 -6.23 1.37
CA GLY A 157 15.16 -5.16 1.24
C GLY A 157 15.04 -4.02 2.25
N GLY A 158 14.24 -4.17 3.31
CA GLY A 158 14.09 -3.18 4.38
C GLY A 158 12.63 -2.84 4.67
N ALA A 159 12.40 -1.58 5.07
CA ALA A 159 11.10 -1.07 5.44
C ALA A 159 10.41 -0.31 4.31
N VAL A 160 9.10 -0.53 4.21
CA VAL A 160 8.18 0.13 3.26
C VAL A 160 6.96 0.64 4.01
N ILE A 161 6.49 1.82 3.64
CA ILE A 161 5.13 2.27 3.90
C ILE A 161 4.32 2.09 2.61
N ALA A 162 3.22 1.35 2.68
CA ALA A 162 2.21 1.30 1.64
C ALA A 162 1.04 2.21 2.05
N LEU A 163 0.76 3.26 1.27
CA LEU A 163 -0.48 4.03 1.37
C LEU A 163 -1.45 3.52 0.32
N PHE A 164 -2.55 2.92 0.74
CA PHE A 164 -3.47 2.29 -0.19
C PHE A 164 -4.91 2.78 -0.14
N TYR A 165 -5.49 2.74 -1.33
CA TYR A 165 -6.82 3.19 -1.66
C TYR A 165 -7.67 1.98 -2.02
N LEU A 166 -8.64 1.66 -1.17
CA LEU A 166 -9.53 0.52 -1.37
C LEU A 166 -10.91 1.01 -1.79
N PRO A 167 -11.43 0.62 -2.97
CA PRO A 167 -12.81 0.87 -3.33
C PRO A 167 -13.77 0.23 -2.31
N ALA A 168 -14.76 1.00 -1.86
CA ALA A 168 -15.67 0.68 -0.77
C ALA A 168 -14.99 0.28 0.55
N GLY A 169 -13.69 0.56 0.70
CA GLY A 169 -12.88 0.17 1.86
C GLY A 169 -12.77 -1.34 2.08
N ARG A 170 -13.04 -2.15 1.05
CA ARG A 170 -13.20 -3.61 1.18
C ARG A 170 -11.88 -4.37 1.01
N ILE A 171 -11.61 -5.19 2.01
CA ILE A 171 -10.60 -6.24 2.02
C ILE A 171 -11.26 -7.47 2.67
N SER A 172 -10.99 -8.67 2.17
CA SER A 172 -11.59 -9.91 2.71
C SER A 172 -10.51 -10.85 3.21
N TYR A 173 -10.66 -11.28 4.47
CA TYR A 173 -9.78 -12.23 5.14
C TYR A 173 -10.39 -13.63 5.26
N ASP A 174 -11.58 -13.84 4.69
CA ASP A 174 -12.34 -15.10 4.81
C ASP A 174 -11.87 -16.19 3.81
N PHE A 175 -10.72 -15.98 3.17
CA PHE A 175 -10.14 -16.94 2.24
C PHE A 175 -9.11 -17.82 2.96
N LYS A 176 -9.19 -19.13 2.72
CA LYS A 176 -8.13 -20.04 3.14
C LYS A 176 -6.88 -19.75 2.30
N ALA A 177 -5.76 -19.51 2.98
CA ALA A 177 -4.46 -19.41 2.32
C ALA A 177 -4.14 -20.70 1.55
N PRO A 178 -3.48 -20.62 0.39
CA PRO A 178 -2.90 -21.79 -0.25
C PRO A 178 -2.00 -22.53 0.74
N ALA A 179 -1.95 -23.86 0.64
CA ALA A 179 -0.88 -24.60 1.31
C ALA A 179 0.45 -24.15 0.69
N GLY A 180 1.32 -23.57 1.52
CA GLY A 180 2.68 -23.21 1.14
C GLY A 180 3.56 -24.44 0.93
#